data_AF-A0A398APT3-F1
#
_entry.id   AF-A0A398APT3-F1
#
_cell.length_a   1.000
_cell.length_b   1.000
_cell.length_c   1.000
_cell.angle_alpha   90.00
_cell.angle_beta   90.00
_cell.angle_gamma   90.00
#
_symmetry.space_group_name_H-M   'P 1'
#
loop_
_entity.id
_entity.type
_entity.pdbx_description
1 polymer ?
#
loop_
_entity_poly.entity_id
_entity_poly.type
_entity_poly.pdbx_seq_one_letter_code
_entity_poly.pdbx_strand_id
1 'polypeptide(L)'
;MPTFGIQLETQYLSGKTVSRFIPIDKVLKPVLVECVTPVTCYWSLSLFLRGEEQLTLVFKELRPSLKMLVPIWKALCTLIGTDQSEIITEEKHVVSG
;
A
#
# COMPACT_ATOMS: atom_id res chain seq x y z
N MET A 1 -4.38 -1.25 -25.72
CA MET A 1 -3.13 -1.43 -24.93
C MET A 1 -3.43 -2.43 -23.82
N PRO A 2 -2.51 -3.34 -23.46
CA PRO A 2 -2.69 -4.19 -22.29
C PRO A 2 -2.80 -3.31 -21.03
N THR A 3 -3.74 -3.63 -20.16
CA THR A 3 -3.97 -2.88 -18.92
C THR A 3 -2.88 -3.25 -17.92
N PHE A 4 -2.11 -2.27 -17.47
CA PHE A 4 -1.11 -2.44 -16.43
C PHE A 4 -1.74 -2.33 -15.03
N GLY A 5 -1.21 -3.04 -14.04
CA GLY A 5 -1.82 -3.07 -12.70
C GLY A 5 -1.12 -4.02 -11.74
N ILE A 6 -1.76 -4.23 -10.59
CA ILE A 6 -1.28 -5.07 -9.50
C ILE A 6 -2.09 -6.36 -9.49
N GLN A 7 -1.42 -7.51 -9.49
CA GLN A 7 -2.05 -8.80 -9.22
C GLN A 7 -1.81 -9.20 -7.78
N LEU A 8 -2.89 -9.26 -7.00
CA LEU A 8 -2.88 -9.85 -5.67
C LEU A 8 -3.19 -11.33 -5.81
N GLU A 9 -2.29 -12.21 -5.38
CA GLU A 9 -2.46 -13.65 -5.46
C GLU A 9 -2.16 -14.31 -4.11
N THR A 10 -3.04 -15.21 -3.69
CA THR A 10 -2.85 -16.05 -2.50
C THR A 10 -2.90 -17.51 -2.92
N GLN A 11 -1.81 -18.21 -2.66
CA GLN A 11 -1.70 -19.65 -2.86
C GLN A 11 -1.85 -20.35 -1.51
N TYR A 12 -2.82 -21.25 -1.42
CA TYR A 12 -3.09 -22.03 -0.21
C TYR A 12 -2.36 -23.38 -0.29
N LEU A 13 -2.02 -23.95 0.87
CA LEU A 13 -1.39 -25.28 0.95
C LEU A 13 -2.26 -26.40 0.33
N SER A 14 -3.57 -26.16 0.19
CA SER A 14 -4.49 -27.05 -0.53
C SER A 14 -4.33 -27.04 -2.05
N GLY A 15 -3.46 -26.19 -2.61
CA GLY A 15 -3.31 -25.96 -4.05
C GLY A 15 -4.32 -24.98 -4.64
N LYS A 16 -5.26 -24.46 -3.84
CA LYS A 16 -6.19 -23.41 -4.29
C LYS A 16 -5.42 -22.10 -4.48
N THR A 17 -5.71 -21.39 -5.57
CA THR A 17 -5.23 -20.02 -5.82
C THR A 17 -6.41 -19.07 -5.87
N VAL A 18 -6.31 -17.94 -5.16
CA VAL A 18 -7.24 -16.82 -5.27
C VAL A 18 -6.47 -15.62 -5.77
N SER A 19 -6.89 -15.06 -6.90
CA SER A 19 -6.26 -13.89 -7.51
C SER A 19 -7.25 -12.75 -7.70
N ARG A 20 -6.76 -11.52 -7.60
CA ARG A 20 -7.49 -10.28 -7.88
C ARG A 20 -6.57 -9.31 -8.61
N PHE A 21 -6.94 -8.93 -9.83
CA PHE A 21 -6.23 -7.90 -10.57
C PHE A 21 -6.82 -6.52 -10.27
N ILE A 22 -5.95 -5.54 -10.05
CA ILE A 22 -6.30 -4.16 -9.77
C ILE A 22 -5.61 -3.27 -10.82
N PRO A 23 -6.39 -2.66 -11.73
CA PRO A 23 -5.85 -1.69 -12.69
C PRO A 23 -5.12 -0.54 -12.00
N ILE A 24 -3.99 -0.10 -12.55
CA ILE A 24 -3.13 0.91 -11.91
C ILE A 24 -3.84 2.26 -11.71
N ASP A 25 -4.73 2.63 -12.62
CA ASP A 25 -5.55 3.86 -12.60
C ASP A 25 -6.55 3.90 -11.43
N LYS A 26 -6.88 2.73 -10.86
CA LYS A 26 -7.69 2.63 -9.65
C LYS A 26 -6.87 2.81 -8.37
N VAL A 27 -5.55 2.65 -8.41
CA VAL A 27 -4.72 2.72 -7.20
C VAL A 27 -4.35 4.17 -6.93
N LEU A 28 -4.81 4.70 -5.78
CA LEU A 28 -4.51 6.07 -5.38
C LEU A 28 -3.18 6.16 -4.62
N LYS A 29 -2.95 5.23 -3.68
CA LYS A 29 -1.70 5.12 -2.94
C LYS A 29 -1.57 3.76 -2.25
N PRO A 30 -0.34 3.25 -2.07
CA PRO A 30 -0.08 2.17 -1.14
C PRO A 30 0.14 2.74 0.28
N VAL A 31 -0.39 2.07 1.29
CA VAL A 31 -0.39 2.55 2.69
C VAL A 31 0.15 1.45 3.60
N LEU A 32 1.17 1.77 4.37
CA LEU A 32 1.56 0.97 5.54
C LEU A 32 0.74 1.45 6.74
N VAL A 33 0.01 0.52 7.35
CA VAL A 33 -0.88 0.80 8.48
C VAL A 33 -0.37 0.03 9.69
N GLU A 34 -0.12 0.76 10.77
CA GLU A 34 0.09 0.17 12.09
C GLU A 34 -1.26 -0.26 12.67
N CYS A 35 -1.43 -1.55 12.87
CA CYS A 35 -2.62 -2.15 13.44
C CYS A 35 -2.38 -2.43 14.92
N VAL A 36 -3.01 -1.64 15.78
CA VAL A 36 -2.91 -1.77 17.23
C VAL A 36 -4.13 -2.49 17.78
N THR A 37 -3.89 -3.50 18.60
CA THR A 37 -4.89 -4.21 19.40
C THR A 37 -4.41 -4.22 20.85
N PRO A 38 -5.28 -4.52 21.84
CA PRO A 38 -4.87 -4.50 23.26
C PRO A 38 -3.67 -5.39 23.58
N VAL A 39 -3.42 -6.44 22.78
CA VAL A 39 -2.38 -7.44 23.03
C VAL A 39 -1.29 -7.50 21.97
N THR A 40 -1.50 -6.90 20.79
CA THR A 40 -0.54 -6.97 19.69
C THR A 40 -0.51 -5.67 18.90
N CYS A 41 0.69 -5.29 18.45
CA CYS A 41 0.89 -4.31 17.40
C CYS A 41 1.55 -5.00 16.20
N TYR A 42 1.01 -4.81 15.01
CA TYR A 42 1.59 -5.31 13.77
C TYR A 42 1.38 -4.32 12.63
N TRP A 43 2.10 -4.50 11.53
CA TRP A 43 1.95 -3.67 10.33
C TRP A 43 1.22 -4.44 9.25
N SER A 44 0.34 -3.74 8.52
CA SER A 44 -0.29 -4.25 7.31
C SER A 44 0.04 -3.34 6.13
N LEU A 45 0.10 -3.92 4.93
CA LEU A 45 0.20 -3.18 3.67
C LEU A 45 -1.16 -3.24 2.97
N SER A 46 -1.69 -2.06 2.64
CA SER A 46 -2.98 -1.92 1.98
C SER A 46 -2.90 -0.97 0.79
N LEU A 47 -3.86 -1.08 -0.12
CA LEU A 47 -4.04 -0.18 -1.26
C LEU A 47 -5.27 0.69 -1.02
N PHE A 48 -5.11 2.00 -1.17
CA PHE A 48 -6.24 2.91 -1.26
C PHE A 48 -6.72 2.95 -2.70
N LEU A 49 -7.95 2.49 -2.94
CA LEU A 49 -8.50 2.35 -4.29
C LEU A 49 -9.61 3.36 -4.55
N ARG A 50 -9.63 3.92 -5.75
CA ARG A 50 -10.67 4.85 -6.20
C ARG A 50 -12.02 4.15 -6.26
N GLY A 51 -13.00 4.70 -5.54
CA GLY A 51 -14.36 4.17 -5.49
C GLY A 51 -14.55 2.99 -4.52
N GLU A 52 -13.54 2.64 -3.72
CA GLU A 52 -13.70 1.72 -2.59
C GLU A 52 -13.68 2.49 -1.28
N GLU A 53 -14.62 2.19 -0.38
CA GLU A 53 -14.71 2.84 0.94
C GLU A 53 -13.64 2.35 1.91
N GLN A 54 -13.19 1.11 1.73
CA GLN A 54 -12.22 0.46 2.60
C GLN A 54 -10.87 0.29 1.92
N LEU A 55 -9.81 0.26 2.72
CA LEU A 55 -8.49 -0.10 2.23
C LEU A 55 -8.46 -1.58 1.83
N THR A 56 -7.97 -1.88 0.63
CA THR A 56 -7.78 -3.27 0.19
C THR A 56 -6.46 -3.80 0.74
N LEU A 57 -6.49 -4.79 1.62
CA LEU A 57 -5.30 -5.48 2.12
C LEU A 57 -4.56 -6.21 0.99
N VAL A 58 -3.23 -6.03 0.93
CA VAL A 58 -2.35 -6.79 0.02
C VAL A 58 -2.16 -8.22 0.54
N PHE A 59 -2.02 -8.37 1.86
CA PHE A 59 -1.93 -9.66 2.55
C PHE A 59 -3.13 -9.82 3.48
N LYS A 60 -4.03 -10.75 3.15
CA LYS A 60 -5.26 -10.97 3.94
C LYS A 60 -5.02 -11.75 5.22
N GLU A 61 -4.39 -12.92 5.07
CA GLU A 61 -4.20 -13.89 6.18
C GLU A 61 -2.80 -13.81 6.80
N LEU A 62 -1.87 -13.13 6.12
CA LEU A 62 -0.47 -13.04 6.54
C LEU A 62 -0.20 -11.68 7.15
N ARG A 63 0.69 -11.68 8.15
CA ARG A 63 1.23 -10.46 8.77
C ARG A 63 2.75 -10.43 8.59
N PRO A 64 3.25 -10.16 7.37
CA PRO A 64 4.68 -10.10 7.12
C PRO A 64 5.35 -9.06 8.02
N SER A 65 6.60 -9.29 8.38
CA SER A 65 7.37 -8.30 9.14
C SER A 65 7.54 -7.00 8.35
N LEU A 66 7.72 -5.88 9.06
CA LEU A 66 7.95 -4.58 8.43
C LEU A 66 9.17 -4.59 7.48
N LYS A 67 10.19 -5.41 7.77
CA LYS A 67 11.38 -5.61 6.90
C LYS A 67 11.00 -6.12 5.51
N MET A 68 9.92 -6.90 5.39
CA MET A 68 9.39 -7.35 4.09
C MET A 68 8.41 -6.34 3.49
N LEU A 69 7.58 -5.70 4.31
CA LEU A 69 6.55 -4.78 3.80
C LEU A 69 7.14 -3.49 3.22
N VAL A 70 8.21 -2.94 3.81
CA VAL A 70 8.80 -1.66 3.36
C VAL A 70 9.34 -1.71 1.93
N PRO A 71 10.15 -2.71 1.51
CA PRO A 71 10.58 -2.81 0.13
C PRO A 71 9.43 -2.91 -0.88
N ILE A 72 8.39 -3.68 -0.54
CA ILE A 72 7.20 -3.84 -1.40
C ILE A 72 6.44 -2.53 -1.50
N TRP A 73 6.21 -1.86 -0.37
CA TRP A 73 5.56 -0.54 -0.34
C TRP A 73 6.31 0.49 -1.19
N LYS A 74 7.65 0.57 -1.07
CA LYS A 74 8.47 1.45 -1.90
C LYS A 74 8.35 1.16 -3.39
N ALA A 75 8.42 -0.12 -3.78
CA ALA A 75 8.25 -0.52 -5.17
C ALA A 75 6.87 -0.12 -5.72
N LEU A 76 5.82 -0.26 -4.91
CA LEU A 76 4.48 0.20 -5.27
C LEU A 76 4.42 1.73 -5.39
N CYS A 77 5.05 2.49 -4.50
CA CYS A 77 5.09 3.95 -4.60
C CYS A 77 5.72 4.41 -5.91
N THR A 78 6.88 3.85 -6.28
CA THR A 78 7.54 4.16 -7.55
C THR A 78 6.67 3.81 -8.74
N LEU A 79 5.96 2.67 -8.68
CA LEU A 79 5.09 2.22 -9.75
C LEU A 79 3.88 3.13 -9.98
N ILE A 80 3.28 3.63 -8.90
CA ILE A 80 2.08 4.47 -8.94
C ILE A 80 2.47 5.94 -9.20
N GLY A 81 3.76 6.28 -9.15
CA GLY A 81 4.24 7.66 -9.28
C GLY A 81 3.97 8.50 -8.03
N THR A 82 3.83 7.86 -6.85
CA THR A 82 3.68 8.54 -5.56
C THR A 82 5.04 8.72 -4.88
N ASP A 83 6.07 9.11 -5.63
CA ASP A 83 7.37 9.44 -5.04
C ASP A 83 7.18 10.56 -4.02
N GLN A 84 7.57 10.29 -2.78
CA GLN A 84 7.51 11.22 -1.65
C GLN A 84 8.61 12.27 -1.76
N SER A 85 8.67 13.03 -2.86
CA SER A 85 9.68 14.07 -3.06
C SER A 85 9.22 15.48 -2.70
N GLU A 86 7.97 15.72 -2.27
CA GLU A 86 7.48 17.10 -2.05
C GLU A 86 6.55 17.34 -0.85
N ILE A 87 6.73 16.69 0.31
CA ILE A 87 6.03 17.13 1.55
C ILE A 87 6.99 17.35 2.74
N ILE A 88 8.28 17.53 2.50
CA ILE A 88 9.16 18.14 3.51
C ILE A 88 10.04 19.18 2.82
N THR A 89 9.46 20.31 2.44
CA THR A 89 10.24 21.49 2.11
C THR A 89 9.52 22.75 2.60
N GLU A 90 10.07 23.27 3.70
CA GLU A 90 10.06 24.67 4.12
C GLU A 90 8.72 25.31 4.52
N GLU A 91 8.45 25.31 5.83
CA GLU A 91 7.88 26.50 6.48
C GLU A 91 8.84 27.68 6.27
N LYS A 92 8.70 28.41 5.16
CA LYS A 92 9.21 29.78 5.09
C LYS A 92 8.31 30.67 5.91
N HIS A 93 8.68 30.84 7.18
CA HIS A 93 8.21 31.95 8.01
C HIS A 93 8.81 33.25 7.45
N VAL A 94 8.12 33.88 6.49
CA VAL A 94 8.32 35.30 6.17
C VAL A 94 7.47 36.09 7.16
N VAL A 95 8.09 36.58 8.23
CA VAL A 95 7.58 37.76 8.95
C VAL A 95 8.26 38.95 8.31
N SER A 96 7.51 39.66 7.47
CA SER A 96 7.71 41.07 7.21
C SER A 96 6.93 41.84 8.29
N GLY A 97 7.61 42.78 8.95
CA GLY A 97 7.04 43.64 9.99
C GLY A 97 8.10 44.09 10.97
#